data_AF-A0A519STL4-F1
#
_entry.id   AF-A0A519STL4-F1
#
_cell.length_a   1.000
_cell.length_b   1.000
_cell.length_c   1.000
_cell.angle_alpha   90.00
_cell.angle_beta   90.00
_cell.angle_gamma   90.00
#
_symmetry.space_group_name_H-M   'P 1'
#
loop_
_entity.id
_entity.type
_entity.pdbx_description
1 polymer ?
#
loop_
_entity_poly.entity_id
_entity_poly.type
_entity_poly.pdbx_seq_one_letter_code
_entity_poly.pdbx_strand_id
1 'polypeptide(L)'
;MKKYLPLLFLAASLTSQAQGSLTNGLLARFPFDASYTDVTGNFELGDMASLSFGPDARGQAAAALQLSGTGQLAVQPGGLLNFGTTGSYSFSVAFRTLASGTQSFFSNQGLYTVGMAGSSRGWSLGFDSRQAGKVFLNLVGINSTNGGLGLATQASFNDGAWHTVVAVVDRTSNTVRLYIDGTAQPLTYVSSNPTYGTVAGSTFTIGNTASAFVDLSPGYSLTQPNTIGLYNRFGLDYNGRLDEARFYNRVLTAAEVQAL
;
A
#
# COMPACT_ATOMS: atom_id res chain seq x y z
N MET A 1 -57.35 18.34 -0.02
CA MET A 1 -56.14 19.00 -0.57
C MET A 1 -54.92 18.22 -0.10
N LYS A 2 -54.29 17.42 -0.99
CA LYS A 2 -53.06 16.68 -0.67
C LYS A 2 -51.87 17.62 -0.87
N LYS A 3 -51.10 17.88 0.20
CA LYS A 3 -49.84 18.64 0.12
C LYS A 3 -48.71 17.66 -0.17
N TYR A 4 -48.03 17.83 -1.30
CA TYR A 4 -46.78 17.14 -1.61
C TYR A 4 -45.62 17.97 -1.08
N LEU A 5 -44.76 17.36 -0.27
CA LEU A 5 -43.49 17.92 0.18
C LEU A 5 -42.42 17.56 -0.86
N PRO A 6 -41.66 18.52 -1.43
CA PRO A 6 -40.59 18.16 -2.35
C PRO A 6 -39.39 17.63 -1.56
N LEU A 7 -38.99 16.40 -1.87
CA LEU A 7 -37.73 15.82 -1.42
C LEU A 7 -36.61 16.43 -2.27
N LEU A 8 -35.81 17.32 -1.68
CA LEU A 8 -34.67 17.93 -2.36
C LEU A 8 -33.49 16.93 -2.36
N PHE A 9 -33.08 16.48 -3.54
CA PHE A 9 -31.89 15.62 -3.72
C PHE A 9 -30.62 16.41 -3.41
N LEU A 10 -29.93 16.05 -2.32
CA LEU A 10 -28.63 16.59 -1.94
C LEU A 10 -27.54 15.53 -2.17
N ALA A 11 -27.29 15.17 -3.43
CA ALA A 11 -26.26 14.15 -3.77
C ALA A 11 -25.08 14.71 -4.60
N ALA A 12 -25.18 15.93 -5.13
CA ALA A 12 -24.18 16.46 -6.07
C ALA A 12 -23.03 17.26 -5.40
N SER A 13 -23.19 17.72 -4.15
CA SER A 13 -22.18 18.54 -3.46
C SER A 13 -21.13 17.75 -2.68
N LEU A 14 -21.42 16.50 -2.31
CA LEU A 14 -20.51 15.63 -1.55
C LEU A 14 -19.37 15.08 -2.43
N THR A 15 -19.67 14.70 -3.67
CA THR A 15 -18.70 14.11 -4.61
C THR A 15 -17.64 15.12 -5.07
N SER A 16 -18.04 16.38 -5.30
CA SER A 16 -17.12 17.46 -5.67
C SER A 16 -16.14 17.83 -4.55
N GLN A 17 -16.60 17.90 -3.29
CA GLN A 17 -15.70 18.14 -2.16
C GLN A 17 -14.77 16.97 -1.90
N ALA A 18 -15.24 15.71 -2.01
CA ALA A 18 -14.41 14.53 -1.84
C ALA A 18 -13.28 14.47 -2.90
N GLN A 19 -13.58 14.82 -4.16
CA GLN A 19 -12.58 14.80 -5.24
C GLN A 19 -11.50 15.89 -5.06
N GLY A 20 -11.87 17.09 -4.60
CA GLY A 20 -10.89 18.12 -4.20
C GLY A 20 -10.08 17.75 -2.95
N SER A 21 -10.65 16.94 -2.06
CA SER A 21 -9.95 16.39 -0.89
C SER A 21 -8.89 15.36 -1.28
N LEU A 22 -9.21 14.45 -2.21
CA LEU A 22 -8.32 13.37 -2.65
C LEU A 22 -7.16 13.81 -3.54
N THR A 23 -7.13 15.07 -4.00
CA THR A 23 -5.94 15.66 -4.62
C THR A 23 -5.01 16.33 -3.61
N ASN A 24 -5.52 16.70 -2.43
CA ASN A 24 -4.69 17.30 -1.39
C ASN A 24 -3.69 16.27 -0.87
N GLY A 25 -2.41 16.63 -0.84
CA GLY A 25 -1.32 15.75 -0.39
C GLY A 25 -1.06 14.53 -1.29
N LEU A 26 -1.68 14.45 -2.48
CA LEU A 26 -1.41 13.39 -3.45
C LEU A 26 -0.01 13.59 -4.05
N LEU A 27 0.86 12.61 -3.89
CA LEU A 27 2.22 12.61 -4.42
C LEU A 27 2.29 11.92 -5.78
N ALA A 28 1.59 10.81 -5.95
CA ALA A 28 1.56 10.05 -7.19
C ALA A 28 0.24 9.32 -7.35
N ARG A 29 -0.18 9.14 -8.60
CA ARG A 29 -1.31 8.29 -8.98
C ARG A 29 -0.96 7.54 -10.26
N PHE A 30 -1.12 6.22 -10.20
CA PHE A 30 -0.97 5.31 -11.33
C PHE A 30 -2.33 4.68 -11.65
N PRO A 31 -3.08 5.21 -12.63
CA PRO A 31 -4.37 4.63 -13.02
C PRO A 31 -4.23 3.33 -13.80
N PHE A 32 -3.07 3.03 -14.36
CA PHE A 32 -2.86 1.85 -15.22
C PHE A 32 -3.83 1.71 -16.42
N ASP A 33 -4.39 2.84 -16.87
CA ASP A 33 -5.19 2.99 -18.09
C ASP A 33 -4.30 3.00 -19.33
N ALA A 34 -3.88 1.81 -19.78
CA ALA A 34 -2.97 1.57 -20.90
C ALA A 34 -1.64 2.35 -20.81
N SER A 35 -1.26 2.77 -19.60
CA SER A 35 -0.04 3.52 -19.32
C SER A 35 0.49 3.16 -17.93
N TYR A 36 1.82 3.11 -17.80
CA TYR A 36 2.48 2.92 -16.51
C TYR A 36 2.81 4.25 -15.82
N THR A 37 2.47 5.38 -16.45
CA THR A 37 2.88 6.71 -16.00
C THR A 37 2.14 7.16 -14.74
N ASP A 38 2.89 7.80 -13.85
CA ASP A 38 2.33 8.61 -12.77
C ASP A 38 1.68 9.88 -13.35
N VAL A 39 0.36 10.02 -13.20
CA VAL A 39 -0.37 11.16 -13.78
C VAL A 39 -0.12 12.48 -13.04
N THR A 40 0.53 12.47 -11.88
CA THR A 40 0.99 13.71 -11.22
C THR A 40 2.30 14.22 -11.82
N GLY A 41 3.05 13.35 -12.52
CA GLY A 41 4.35 13.66 -13.12
C GLY A 41 5.52 13.71 -12.13
N ASN A 42 5.33 13.22 -10.89
CA ASN A 42 6.34 13.32 -9.84
C ASN A 42 7.31 12.13 -9.80
N PHE A 43 6.93 11.00 -10.41
CA PHE A 43 7.69 9.75 -10.33
C PHE A 43 8.21 9.35 -11.71
N GLU A 44 9.48 8.97 -11.76
CA GLU A 44 10.10 8.43 -12.97
C GLU A 44 9.94 6.91 -13.02
N LEU A 45 9.84 6.36 -14.24
CA LEU A 45 9.81 4.91 -14.43
C LEU A 45 11.24 4.36 -14.44
N GLY A 46 11.42 3.23 -13.76
CA GLY A 46 12.66 2.45 -13.79
C GLY A 46 12.51 1.20 -14.65
N ASP A 47 13.18 0.12 -14.23
CA ASP A 47 13.12 -1.18 -14.88
C ASP A 47 11.68 -1.73 -14.95
N MET A 48 11.35 -2.27 -16.11
CA MET A 48 10.06 -2.90 -16.39
C MET A 48 10.31 -4.29 -16.98
N ALA A 49 9.64 -5.31 -16.43
CA ALA A 49 9.76 -6.68 -16.91
C ALA A 49 8.40 -7.38 -16.88
N SER A 50 8.10 -8.14 -17.93
CA SER A 50 6.92 -9.03 -18.02
C SER A 50 5.59 -8.35 -17.64
N LEU A 51 5.38 -7.11 -18.10
CA LEU A 51 4.17 -6.32 -17.84
C LEU A 51 3.21 -6.37 -19.02
N SER A 52 1.92 -6.35 -18.71
CA SER A 52 0.83 -6.19 -19.68
C SER A 52 -0.31 -5.42 -19.03
N PHE A 53 -1.32 -5.06 -19.82
CA PHE A 53 -2.57 -4.51 -19.30
C PHE A 53 -3.70 -5.52 -19.41
N GLY A 54 -4.54 -5.56 -18.38
CA GLY A 54 -5.74 -6.40 -18.31
C GLY A 54 -6.99 -5.56 -18.07
N PRO A 55 -8.16 -6.20 -17.88
CA PRO A 55 -9.37 -5.48 -17.54
C PRO A 55 -9.34 -4.93 -16.12
N ASP A 56 -10.05 -3.85 -15.84
CA ASP A 56 -10.25 -3.31 -14.48
C ASP A 56 -11.47 -3.93 -13.76
N ALA A 57 -11.94 -3.30 -12.68
CA ALA A 57 -13.13 -3.69 -11.93
C ALA A 57 -14.45 -3.45 -12.68
N ARG A 58 -14.46 -2.54 -13.66
CA ARG A 58 -15.61 -2.22 -14.52
C ARG A 58 -15.65 -3.11 -15.77
N GLY A 59 -14.63 -3.95 -15.98
CA GLY A 59 -14.48 -4.78 -17.17
C GLY A 59 -13.93 -4.01 -18.39
N GLN A 60 -13.44 -2.78 -18.20
CA GLN A 60 -12.79 -2.03 -19.27
C GLN A 60 -11.45 -2.67 -19.59
N ALA A 61 -11.23 -3.00 -20.87
CA ALA A 61 -9.99 -3.62 -21.31
C ALA A 61 -8.80 -2.65 -21.19
N ALA A 62 -7.61 -3.20 -20.92
CA ALA A 62 -6.37 -2.46 -20.77
C ALA A 62 -6.41 -1.32 -19.74
N ALA A 63 -7.14 -1.50 -18.65
CA ALA A 63 -7.35 -0.51 -17.59
C ALA A 63 -6.80 -0.97 -16.22
N ALA A 64 -5.92 -1.96 -16.21
CA ALA A 64 -5.24 -2.41 -15.00
C ALA A 64 -3.87 -3.00 -15.34
N LEU A 65 -2.91 -2.83 -14.45
CA LEU A 65 -1.60 -3.48 -14.55
C LEU A 65 -1.78 -4.99 -14.32
N GLN A 66 -1.53 -5.79 -15.35
CA GLN A 66 -1.60 -7.25 -15.29
C GLN A 66 -0.20 -7.85 -15.10
N LEU A 67 -0.06 -8.62 -14.01
CA LEU A 67 1.19 -9.23 -13.58
C LEU A 67 1.01 -10.76 -13.53
N SER A 68 2.04 -11.50 -13.95
CA SER A 68 2.03 -12.97 -14.09
C SER A 68 2.78 -13.71 -12.97
N GLY A 69 3.14 -13.03 -11.88
CA GLY A 69 4.00 -13.57 -10.81
C GLY A 69 5.50 -13.39 -11.06
N THR A 70 5.90 -12.92 -12.25
CA THR A 70 7.30 -12.60 -12.58
C THR A 70 7.47 -11.16 -13.09
N GLY A 71 6.35 -10.44 -13.25
CA GLY A 71 6.38 -9.05 -13.69
C GLY A 71 6.70 -8.09 -12.55
N GLN A 72 7.39 -7.00 -12.85
CA GLN A 72 7.61 -5.89 -11.91
C GLN A 72 7.71 -4.56 -12.66
N LEU A 73 7.16 -3.51 -12.04
CA LEU A 73 7.28 -2.12 -12.50
C LEU A 73 8.03 -1.33 -11.44
N ALA A 74 9.29 -1.01 -11.70
CA ALA A 74 10.06 -0.13 -10.83
C ALA A 74 9.67 1.33 -11.07
N VAL A 75 9.62 2.10 -9.99
CA VAL A 75 9.38 3.55 -10.00
C VAL A 75 10.42 4.24 -9.12
N GLN A 76 10.74 5.48 -9.45
CA GLN A 76 11.71 6.27 -8.71
C GLN A 76 11.00 7.48 -8.10
N PRO A 77 10.72 7.47 -6.79
CA PRO A 77 10.00 8.55 -6.12
C PRO A 77 10.85 9.81 -5.90
N GLY A 78 12.14 9.83 -6.26
CA GLY A 78 13.02 10.99 -6.00
C GLY A 78 13.11 11.42 -4.53
N GLY A 79 12.87 10.50 -3.60
CA GLY A 79 12.80 10.79 -2.16
C GLY A 79 11.44 11.30 -1.66
N LEU A 80 10.43 11.51 -2.52
CA LEU A 80 9.10 12.00 -2.13
C LEU A 80 8.35 11.07 -1.17
N LEU A 81 8.69 9.77 -1.19
CA LEU A 81 8.13 8.78 -0.27
C LEU A 81 8.94 8.63 1.04
N ASN A 82 10.00 9.42 1.24
CA ASN A 82 10.76 9.42 2.48
C ASN A 82 10.09 10.34 3.52
N PHE A 83 9.24 9.76 4.36
CA PHE A 83 8.48 10.49 5.38
C PHE A 83 9.21 10.56 6.74
N GLY A 84 10.38 9.94 6.86
CA GLY A 84 11.14 9.87 8.10
C GLY A 84 10.35 9.26 9.27
N THR A 85 10.69 9.69 10.48
CA THR A 85 10.06 9.22 11.74
C THR A 85 8.84 10.05 12.15
N THR A 86 8.58 11.20 11.52
CA THR A 86 7.54 12.14 11.93
C THR A 86 6.46 12.37 10.88
N GLY A 87 6.71 12.06 9.61
CA GLY A 87 5.74 12.25 8.53
C GLY A 87 4.67 11.16 8.52
N SER A 88 3.41 11.58 8.55
CA SER A 88 2.27 10.71 8.29
C SER A 88 2.08 10.50 6.79
N TYR A 89 1.55 9.35 6.40
CA TYR A 89 1.33 9.02 5.00
C TYR A 89 0.21 8.01 4.82
N SER A 90 -0.30 7.93 3.59
CA SER A 90 -1.25 6.89 3.17
C SER A 90 -0.87 6.34 1.81
N PHE A 91 -1.09 5.05 1.60
CA PHE A 91 -0.95 4.38 0.30
C PHE A 91 -2.22 3.62 -0.01
N SER A 92 -2.75 3.77 -1.23
CA SER A 92 -3.90 3.01 -1.72
C SER A 92 -3.57 2.26 -3.00
N VAL A 93 -4.19 1.10 -3.21
CA VAL A 93 -4.15 0.38 -4.48
C VAL A 93 -5.35 -0.56 -4.57
N ALA A 94 -5.98 -0.64 -5.74
CA ALA A 94 -6.95 -1.67 -6.05
C ALA A 94 -6.22 -2.92 -6.55
N PHE A 95 -6.63 -4.10 -6.11
CA PHE A 95 -5.95 -5.35 -6.40
C PHE A 95 -6.94 -6.48 -6.65
N ARG A 96 -6.50 -7.47 -7.43
CA ARG A 96 -7.24 -8.71 -7.69
C ARG A 96 -6.29 -9.88 -7.89
N THR A 97 -6.41 -10.91 -7.07
CA THR A 97 -5.60 -12.14 -7.20
C THR A 97 -6.32 -13.35 -6.61
N LEU A 98 -5.90 -14.55 -7.03
CA LEU A 98 -6.19 -15.83 -6.40
C LEU A 98 -4.96 -16.44 -5.71
N ALA A 99 -3.79 -15.86 -5.91
CA ALA A 99 -2.54 -16.40 -5.40
C ALA A 99 -2.44 -16.20 -3.87
N SER A 100 -1.87 -17.17 -3.19
CA SER A 100 -1.79 -17.26 -1.73
C SER A 100 -0.36 -17.19 -1.18
N GLY A 101 0.64 -17.13 -2.07
CA GLY A 101 2.04 -16.97 -1.71
C GLY A 101 2.38 -15.53 -1.28
N THR A 102 3.64 -15.33 -0.89
CA THR A 102 4.19 -13.99 -0.66
C THR A 102 4.19 -13.20 -1.96
N GLN A 103 3.55 -12.04 -1.95
CA GLN A 103 3.41 -11.17 -3.12
C GLN A 103 3.34 -9.72 -2.66
N SER A 104 3.85 -8.78 -3.44
CA SER A 104 3.78 -7.35 -3.08
C SER A 104 2.96 -6.57 -4.10
N PHE A 105 1.99 -5.80 -3.62
CA PHE A 105 1.36 -4.76 -4.44
C PHE A 105 2.39 -3.68 -4.73
N PHE A 106 3.08 -3.22 -3.67
CA PHE A 106 4.22 -2.34 -3.76
C PHE A 106 5.23 -2.66 -2.67
N SER A 107 6.51 -2.57 -3.01
CA SER A 107 7.62 -2.91 -2.11
C SER A 107 8.86 -2.11 -2.48
N ASN A 108 9.68 -1.80 -1.48
CA ASN A 108 11.06 -1.37 -1.72
C ASN A 108 12.08 -2.37 -1.17
N GLN A 109 11.63 -3.55 -0.75
CA GLN A 109 12.53 -4.56 -0.21
C GLN A 109 13.54 -4.99 -1.27
N GLY A 110 14.80 -5.04 -0.85
CA GLY A 110 15.93 -5.43 -1.70
C GLY A 110 16.01 -6.91 -1.98
N LEU A 111 16.66 -7.25 -3.09
CA LEU A 111 17.16 -8.60 -3.31
C LEU A 111 18.57 -8.72 -2.74
N TYR A 112 18.73 -9.74 -1.89
CA TYR A 112 19.95 -10.42 -1.43
C TYR A 112 21.30 -9.82 -1.86
N THR A 113 22.11 -9.39 -0.88
CA THR A 113 23.57 -9.24 -1.07
C THR A 113 24.29 -10.55 -0.79
N VAL A 114 25.30 -10.87 -1.62
CA VAL A 114 26.20 -12.01 -1.40
C VAL A 114 26.86 -11.86 -0.03
N GLY A 115 26.64 -12.84 0.87
CA GLY A 115 27.25 -12.89 2.20
C GLY A 115 26.32 -12.57 3.37
N MET A 116 25.07 -12.17 3.13
CA MET A 116 24.05 -11.96 4.18
C MET A 116 22.80 -12.80 3.92
N ALA A 117 22.84 -14.08 4.30
CA ALA A 117 21.66 -14.93 4.26
C ALA A 117 20.54 -14.34 5.14
N GLY A 118 19.40 -13.99 4.54
CA GLY A 118 18.13 -13.71 5.26
C GLY A 118 17.76 -12.25 5.57
N SER A 119 18.29 -11.24 4.86
CA SER A 119 17.98 -9.82 5.15
C SER A 119 17.28 -9.08 4.00
N SER A 120 15.94 -9.12 3.95
CA SER A 120 15.13 -8.22 3.12
C SER A 120 14.71 -7.00 3.96
N ARG A 121 15.58 -5.99 4.07
CA ARG A 121 15.22 -4.71 4.69
C ARG A 121 14.30 -3.90 3.78
N GLY A 122 13.53 -2.99 4.39
CA GLY A 122 12.61 -2.11 3.68
C GLY A 122 11.17 -2.39 4.09
N TRP A 123 10.23 -2.11 3.19
CA TRP A 123 8.81 -2.30 3.43
C TRP A 123 8.13 -3.01 2.27
N SER A 124 7.02 -3.68 2.56
CA SER A 124 6.12 -4.20 1.54
C SER A 124 4.67 -4.14 2.01
N LEU A 125 3.77 -3.86 1.08
CA LEU A 125 2.32 -4.06 1.24
C LEU A 125 1.87 -5.11 0.22
N GLY A 126 1.20 -6.15 0.69
CA GLY A 126 0.73 -7.24 -0.18
C GLY A 126 0.25 -8.44 0.62
N PHE A 127 0.78 -9.62 0.31
CA PHE A 127 0.51 -10.89 0.98
C PHE A 127 1.81 -11.51 1.49
N ASP A 128 1.70 -12.29 2.57
CA ASP A 128 2.80 -13.11 3.11
C ASP A 128 2.30 -14.55 3.21
N SER A 129 3.13 -15.51 2.81
CA SER A 129 2.76 -16.93 2.79
C SER A 129 2.41 -17.51 4.17
N ARG A 130 2.88 -16.89 5.27
CA ARG A 130 2.51 -17.26 6.65
C ARG A 130 1.11 -16.78 7.03
N GLN A 131 0.56 -15.82 6.27
CA GLN A 131 -0.76 -15.21 6.45
C GLN A 131 -1.53 -15.28 5.12
N ALA A 132 -1.63 -16.49 4.56
CA ALA A 132 -2.16 -16.73 3.23
C ALA A 132 -3.48 -15.96 2.97
N GLY A 133 -3.45 -15.10 1.95
CA GLY A 133 -4.61 -14.33 1.52
C GLY A 133 -4.96 -13.12 2.39
N LYS A 134 -4.31 -12.92 3.54
CA LYS A 134 -4.52 -11.76 4.41
C LYS A 134 -3.61 -10.62 3.99
N VAL A 135 -4.17 -9.42 3.84
CA VAL A 135 -3.38 -8.26 3.45
C VAL A 135 -2.38 -7.96 4.57
N PHE A 136 -1.10 -7.88 4.18
CA PHE A 136 0.04 -7.84 5.07
C PHE A 136 0.89 -6.59 4.79
N LEU A 137 1.14 -5.81 5.83
CA LEU A 137 2.12 -4.74 5.85
C LEU A 137 3.36 -5.22 6.60
N ASN A 138 4.51 -5.17 5.94
CA ASN A 138 5.80 -5.55 6.51
C ASN A 138 6.73 -4.35 6.54
N LEU A 139 7.41 -4.13 7.66
CA LEU A 139 8.41 -3.09 7.87
C LEU A 139 9.65 -3.74 8.51
N VAL A 140 10.72 -3.96 7.76
CA VAL A 140 11.91 -4.70 8.19
C VAL A 140 13.14 -3.80 8.30
N GLY A 141 13.59 -3.55 9.53
CA GLY A 141 14.69 -2.61 9.80
C GLY A 141 16.08 -3.25 9.78
N ILE A 142 16.20 -4.52 10.20
CA ILE A 142 17.49 -5.22 10.33
C ILE A 142 17.49 -6.51 9.51
N ASN A 143 16.72 -7.52 9.91
CA ASN A 143 16.45 -8.74 9.16
C ASN A 143 15.05 -9.27 9.53
N SER A 144 14.48 -10.13 8.70
CA SER A 144 13.11 -10.64 8.89
C SER A 144 12.96 -11.55 10.11
N THR A 145 14.05 -12.13 10.60
CA THR A 145 14.05 -13.10 11.70
C THR A 145 14.00 -12.43 13.08
N ASN A 146 14.65 -11.26 13.24
CA ASN A 146 14.84 -10.60 14.53
C ASN A 146 14.33 -9.16 14.64
N GLY A 147 13.66 -8.58 13.63
CA GLY A 147 13.27 -7.18 13.73
C GLY A 147 12.40 -6.58 12.63
N GLY A 148 11.40 -7.32 12.14
CA GLY A 148 10.35 -6.76 11.28
C GLY A 148 9.05 -6.51 12.05
N LEU A 149 8.37 -5.40 11.79
CA LEU A 149 6.98 -5.13 12.16
C LEU A 149 6.07 -5.67 11.05
N GLY A 150 5.26 -6.68 11.38
CA GLY A 150 4.31 -7.33 10.48
C GLY A 150 2.89 -7.21 11.02
N LEU A 151 2.02 -6.60 10.22
CA LEU A 151 0.59 -6.46 10.51
C LEU A 151 -0.20 -7.15 9.41
N ALA A 152 -1.11 -8.04 9.77
CA ALA A 152 -2.03 -8.68 8.83
C ALA A 152 -3.48 -8.29 9.14
N THR A 153 -4.34 -8.23 8.13
CA THR A 153 -5.78 -8.31 8.34
C THR A 153 -6.17 -9.66 8.96
N GLN A 154 -7.31 -9.74 9.65
CA GLN A 154 -7.83 -11.03 10.12
C GLN A 154 -8.50 -11.83 9.01
N ALA A 155 -9.22 -11.16 8.11
CA ALA A 155 -9.86 -11.75 6.93
C ALA A 155 -8.89 -11.86 5.75
N SER A 156 -9.21 -12.77 4.82
CA SER A 156 -8.49 -12.97 3.56
C SER A 156 -9.24 -12.31 2.40
N PHE A 157 -8.50 -11.86 1.38
CA PHE A 157 -8.99 -11.04 0.25
C PHE A 157 -8.39 -11.47 -1.10
N ASN A 158 -7.86 -12.70 -1.19
CA ASN A 158 -7.34 -13.29 -2.42
C ASN A 158 -8.39 -14.21 -3.09
N ASP A 159 -9.63 -13.74 -3.18
CA ASP A 159 -10.79 -14.49 -3.67
C ASP A 159 -11.06 -14.32 -5.18
N GLY A 160 -10.21 -13.54 -5.86
CA GLY A 160 -10.37 -13.21 -7.27
C GLY A 160 -11.43 -12.15 -7.55
N ALA A 161 -11.97 -11.48 -6.53
CA ALA A 161 -12.68 -10.21 -6.68
C ALA A 161 -11.69 -9.02 -6.66
N TRP A 162 -12.18 -7.86 -7.06
CA TRP A 162 -11.45 -6.60 -6.89
C TRP A 162 -11.68 -6.07 -5.49
N HIS A 163 -10.59 -5.69 -4.84
CA HIS A 163 -10.59 -5.03 -3.54
C HIS A 163 -9.71 -3.80 -3.58
N THR A 164 -10.04 -2.77 -2.80
CA THR A 164 -9.17 -1.62 -2.58
C THR A 164 -8.56 -1.71 -1.19
N VAL A 165 -7.22 -1.73 -1.11
CA VAL A 165 -6.52 -1.54 0.16
C VAL A 165 -6.11 -0.09 0.35
N VAL A 166 -6.25 0.42 1.57
CA VAL A 166 -5.59 1.66 2.00
C VAL A 166 -4.81 1.39 3.29
N ALA A 167 -3.50 1.61 3.26
CA ALA A 167 -2.65 1.65 4.44
C ALA A 167 -2.52 3.10 4.90
N VAL A 168 -2.82 3.37 6.17
CA VAL A 168 -2.73 4.70 6.79
C VAL A 168 -1.76 4.64 7.96
N VAL A 169 -0.71 5.44 7.92
CA VAL A 169 0.27 5.60 8.99
C VAL A 169 0.19 7.02 9.52
N ASP A 170 -0.33 7.16 10.75
CA ASP A 170 -0.49 8.40 11.46
C ASP A 170 0.60 8.52 12.54
N ARG A 171 1.58 9.39 12.31
CA ARG A 171 2.66 9.67 13.26
C ARG A 171 2.28 10.64 14.36
N THR A 172 1.23 11.43 14.16
CA THR A 172 0.73 12.35 15.19
C THR A 172 0.05 11.55 16.31
N SER A 173 -0.75 10.55 15.95
CA SER A 173 -1.39 9.65 16.93
C SER A 173 -0.61 8.36 17.19
N ASN A 174 0.51 8.13 16.49
CA ASN A 174 1.28 6.88 16.52
C ASN A 174 0.44 5.64 16.21
N THR A 175 -0.37 5.68 15.15
CA THR A 175 -1.23 4.55 14.77
C THR A 175 -1.07 4.11 13.32
N VAL A 176 -1.26 2.82 13.08
CA VAL A 176 -1.38 2.21 11.76
C VAL A 176 -2.75 1.58 11.60
N ARG A 177 -3.38 1.77 10.44
CA ARG A 177 -4.64 1.13 10.05
C ARG A 177 -4.57 0.61 8.63
N LEU A 178 -5.23 -0.53 8.39
CA LEU A 178 -5.49 -1.04 7.04
C LEU A 178 -7.00 -1.00 6.80
N TYR A 179 -7.40 -0.46 5.66
CA TYR A 179 -8.76 -0.48 5.18
C TYR A 179 -8.84 -1.39 3.97
N ILE A 180 -9.91 -2.16 3.88
CA ILE A 180 -10.28 -2.92 2.69
C ILE A 180 -11.69 -2.49 2.30
N ASP A 181 -11.87 -2.11 1.04
CA ASP A 181 -13.15 -1.66 0.46
C ASP A 181 -13.82 -0.57 1.32
N GLY A 182 -13.04 0.46 1.68
CA GLY A 182 -13.52 1.57 2.50
C GLY A 182 -13.67 1.26 4.00
N THR A 183 -13.45 0.01 4.43
CA THR A 183 -13.73 -0.44 5.81
C THR A 183 -12.45 -0.80 6.57
N ALA A 184 -12.27 -0.22 7.76
CA ALA A 184 -11.13 -0.51 8.63
C ALA A 184 -11.14 -1.98 9.08
N GLN A 185 -10.04 -2.70 8.86
CA GLN A 185 -9.96 -4.13 9.15
C GLN A 185 -9.34 -4.39 10.52
N PRO A 186 -9.89 -5.33 11.31
CA PRO A 186 -9.21 -5.86 12.47
C PRO A 186 -7.84 -6.43 12.09
N LEU A 187 -6.84 -6.19 12.93
CA LEU A 187 -5.46 -6.58 12.66
C LEU A 187 -5.03 -7.78 13.52
N THR A 188 -3.99 -8.44 13.07
CA THR A 188 -3.18 -9.38 13.85
C THR A 188 -1.74 -8.90 13.80
N TYR A 189 -1.09 -8.88 14.97
CA TYR A 189 0.34 -8.61 15.06
C TYR A 189 1.10 -9.92 14.83
N VAL A 190 1.89 -9.97 13.76
CA VAL A 190 2.51 -11.22 13.26
C VAL A 190 3.99 -11.32 13.61
N SER A 191 4.62 -10.22 14.03
CA SER A 191 6.04 -10.19 14.37
C SER A 191 6.38 -11.10 15.54
N SER A 192 7.54 -11.76 15.44
CA SER A 192 8.15 -12.53 16.53
C SER A 192 8.65 -11.65 17.68
N ASN A 193 8.94 -10.36 17.41
CA ASN A 193 9.39 -9.41 18.42
C ASN A 193 8.20 -8.58 18.95
N PRO A 194 7.76 -8.75 20.21
CA PRO A 194 6.56 -8.10 20.72
C PRO A 194 6.71 -6.60 21.00
N THR A 195 7.87 -5.99 20.75
CA THR A 195 8.21 -4.65 21.28
C THR A 195 7.80 -3.45 20.42
N TYR A 196 7.25 -3.64 19.21
CA TYR A 196 6.92 -2.51 18.32
C TYR A 196 5.62 -1.79 18.67
N GLY A 197 4.70 -2.42 19.39
CA GLY A 197 3.39 -1.85 19.68
C GLY A 197 2.33 -2.88 20.01
N THR A 198 1.06 -2.46 20.00
CA THR A 198 -0.09 -3.30 20.34
C THR A 198 -1.23 -3.15 19.33
N VAL A 199 -2.01 -4.21 19.13
CA VAL A 199 -3.23 -4.17 18.33
C VAL A 199 -4.45 -4.09 19.23
N ALA A 200 -5.36 -3.17 18.93
CA ALA A 200 -6.70 -3.10 19.49
C ALA A 200 -7.72 -2.95 18.34
N GLY A 201 -8.41 -4.04 18.00
CA GLY A 201 -9.33 -4.08 16.88
C GLY A 201 -8.61 -3.76 15.56
N SER A 202 -9.03 -2.69 14.90
CA SER A 202 -8.50 -2.22 13.60
C SER A 202 -7.33 -1.24 13.69
N THR A 203 -6.85 -0.97 14.91
CA THR A 203 -5.76 -0.01 15.13
C THR A 203 -4.56 -0.72 15.74
N PHE A 204 -3.40 -0.56 15.10
CA PHE A 204 -2.12 -0.84 15.74
C PHE A 204 -1.53 0.46 16.29
N THR A 205 -1.20 0.49 17.58
CA THR A 205 -0.55 1.62 18.22
C THR A 205 0.95 1.36 18.31
N ILE A 206 1.76 2.27 17.76
CA ILE A 206 3.21 2.20 17.75
C ILE A 206 3.74 2.53 19.16
N GLY A 207 4.62 1.69 19.69
CA GLY A 207 5.26 1.90 20.98
C GLY A 207 6.35 2.98 20.94
N ASN A 208 6.48 3.76 22.03
CA ASN A 208 7.37 4.94 22.09
C ASN A 208 8.85 4.60 21.81
N THR A 209 9.38 3.49 22.34
CA THR A 209 10.77 3.03 22.14
C THR A 209 11.06 2.50 20.73
N ALA A 210 10.02 2.25 19.94
CA ALA A 210 10.10 1.69 18.60
C ALA A 210 9.91 2.75 17.49
N SER A 211 9.60 4.00 17.84
CA SER A 211 9.34 5.10 16.89
C SER A 211 10.50 5.35 15.90
N ALA A 212 11.74 5.09 16.33
CA ALA A 212 12.95 5.16 15.49
C ALA A 212 13.09 4.02 14.46
N PHE A 213 12.44 2.87 14.67
CA PHE A 213 12.45 1.74 13.72
C PHE A 213 11.40 1.86 12.61
N VAL A 214 10.43 2.75 12.76
CA VAL A 214 9.42 2.99 11.72
C VAL A 214 9.95 3.94 10.63
N ASP A 215 11.23 4.28 10.61
CA ASP A 215 11.87 5.12 9.55
C ASP A 215 11.74 4.51 8.14
N LEU A 216 11.28 3.26 8.05
CA LEU A 216 11.00 2.50 6.84
C LEU A 216 9.72 2.96 6.11
N SER A 217 9.61 4.27 5.92
CA SER A 217 8.62 4.86 5.04
C SER A 217 8.73 4.28 3.62
N PRO A 218 7.64 4.37 2.83
CA PRO A 218 7.60 3.87 1.48
C PRO A 218 8.79 4.18 0.56
N GLY A 219 9.51 5.29 0.76
CA GLY A 219 10.64 5.70 -0.05
C GLY A 219 12.01 5.54 0.62
N TYR A 220 12.06 4.96 1.82
CA TYR A 220 13.30 4.87 2.58
C TYR A 220 14.34 4.02 1.85
N SER A 221 15.50 4.63 1.56
CA SER A 221 16.63 3.96 0.92
C SER A 221 17.82 3.92 1.88
N LEU A 222 18.37 2.73 2.08
CA LEU A 222 19.66 2.54 2.74
C LEU A 222 20.77 2.61 1.69
N THR A 223 21.67 3.58 1.83
CA THR A 223 22.94 3.52 1.11
C THR A 223 23.87 2.57 1.85
N GLN A 224 24.05 1.35 1.33
CA GLN A 224 25.07 0.43 1.83
C GLN A 224 26.03 0.01 0.70
N PRO A 225 27.34 -0.16 1.01
CA PRO A 225 28.28 -0.74 0.07
C PRO A 225 27.75 -2.10 -0.43
N ASN A 226 27.83 -2.34 -1.74
CA ASN A 226 27.50 -3.61 -2.39
C ASN A 226 26.02 -4.03 -2.37
N THR A 227 25.07 -3.11 -2.14
CA THR A 227 23.63 -3.40 -2.30
C THR A 227 23.21 -3.21 -3.77
N ILE A 228 22.70 -4.26 -4.41
CA ILE A 228 21.99 -4.13 -5.69
C ILE A 228 20.59 -3.60 -5.37
N GLY A 229 20.42 -2.28 -5.50
CA GLY A 229 19.17 -1.52 -5.60
C GLY A 229 17.97 -1.94 -4.74
N LEU A 230 17.65 -1.15 -3.71
CA LEU A 230 16.32 -1.10 -3.11
C LEU A 230 15.38 -0.36 -4.07
N TYR A 231 14.77 -1.07 -5.02
CA TYR A 231 13.84 -0.45 -5.95
C TYR A 231 12.42 -0.47 -5.40
N ASN A 232 11.81 0.70 -5.38
CA ASN A 232 10.37 0.86 -5.23
C ASN A 232 9.70 0.24 -6.45
N ARG A 233 8.89 -0.78 -6.25
CA ARG A 233 8.33 -1.56 -7.35
C ARG A 233 6.92 -2.02 -7.07
N PHE A 234 6.08 -1.92 -8.09
CA PHE A 234 4.80 -2.59 -8.12
C PHE A 234 4.98 -4.05 -8.53
N GLY A 235 4.20 -4.92 -7.89
CA GLY A 235 3.94 -6.26 -8.40
C GLY A 235 5.02 -7.32 -8.16
N LEU A 236 5.99 -7.11 -7.26
CA LEU A 236 7.01 -8.13 -6.98
C LEU A 236 6.35 -9.46 -6.58
N ASP A 237 6.65 -10.51 -7.36
CA ASP A 237 6.06 -11.86 -7.29
C ASP A 237 4.52 -11.90 -7.40
N TYR A 238 3.88 -10.78 -7.72
CA TYR A 238 2.43 -10.65 -7.73
C TYR A 238 1.84 -11.29 -8.98
N ASN A 239 0.91 -12.21 -8.78
CA ASN A 239 0.16 -12.85 -9.85
C ASN A 239 -1.30 -12.39 -9.77
N GLY A 240 -1.66 -11.41 -10.59
CA GLY A 240 -2.94 -10.74 -10.48
C GLY A 240 -2.98 -9.42 -11.24
N ARG A 241 -3.92 -8.56 -10.85
CA ARG A 241 -4.06 -7.21 -11.39
C ARG A 241 -3.97 -6.16 -10.29
N LEU A 242 -3.33 -5.04 -10.60
CA LEU A 242 -3.29 -3.84 -9.77
C LEU A 242 -3.88 -2.67 -10.55
N ASP A 243 -4.57 -1.78 -9.85
CA ASP A 243 -5.24 -0.62 -10.42
C ASP A 243 -5.25 0.56 -9.42
N GLU A 244 -5.38 1.79 -9.93
CA GLU A 244 -5.62 3.01 -9.13
C GLU A 244 -4.69 3.19 -7.92
N ALA A 245 -3.39 2.94 -8.11
CA ALA A 245 -2.41 3.09 -7.04
C ALA A 245 -2.14 4.57 -6.74
N ARG A 246 -2.14 4.97 -5.47
CA ARG A 246 -1.94 6.37 -5.05
C ARG A 246 -1.11 6.48 -3.78
N PHE A 247 -0.25 7.50 -3.73
CA PHE A 247 0.55 7.83 -2.55
C PHE A 247 0.19 9.22 -2.02
N TYR A 248 0.09 9.34 -0.69
CA TYR A 248 -0.26 10.57 0.00
C TYR A 248 0.75 10.89 1.10
N ASN A 249 1.13 12.16 1.24
CA ASN A 249 1.96 12.67 2.36
C ASN A 249 1.13 13.09 3.59
N ARG A 250 -0.03 12.46 3.78
CA ARG A 250 -0.95 12.74 4.88
C ARG A 250 -1.78 11.52 5.25
N VAL A 251 -2.47 11.65 6.38
CA VAL A 251 -3.53 10.73 6.79
C VAL A 251 -4.76 10.97 5.92
N LEU A 252 -5.26 9.90 5.29
CA LEU A 252 -6.61 9.89 4.72
C LEU A 252 -7.64 9.61 5.82
N THR A 253 -8.71 10.38 5.84
CA THR A 253 -9.86 10.16 6.74
C THR A 253 -10.68 8.96 6.29
N ALA A 254 -11.51 8.40 7.19
CA ALA A 254 -12.39 7.28 6.84
C ALA A 254 -13.35 7.63 5.68
N ALA A 255 -13.83 8.87 5.61
CA ALA A 255 -14.69 9.33 4.52
C ALA A 255 -13.95 9.42 3.18
N GLU A 256 -12.69 9.85 3.19
CA GLU A 256 -11.84 9.86 1.98
C GLU A 256 -11.50 8.45 1.52
N VAL A 257 -11.23 7.53 2.47
CA VAL A 257 -10.98 6.13 2.17
C VAL A 257 -12.21 5.44 1.56
N GLN A 258 -13.42 5.81 2.00
CA GLN A 258 -14.67 5.31 1.39
C GLN A 258 -14.95 5.89 0.00
N ALA A 259 -14.32 7.01 -0.35
CA ALA A 259 -14.51 7.68 -1.63
C ALA A 259 -13.50 7.23 -2.71
N LEU A 260 -12.50 6.42 -2.34
CA LEU A 260 -11.53 5.80 -3.25
C LEU A 260 -12.10 4.53 -3.90
#